data_AF-A0A7V2U1V7-F1
#
_entry.id   AF-A0A7V2U1V7-F1
#
_cell.length_a   1.000
_cell.length_b   1.000
_cell.length_c   1.000
_cell.angle_alpha   90.00
_cell.angle_beta   90.00
_cell.angle_gamma   90.00
#
_symmetry.space_group_name_H-M   'P 1'
#
loop_
_entity.id
_entity.type
_entity.pdbx_description
1 polymer ?
#
loop_
_entity_poly.entity_id
_entity_poly.type
_entity_poly.pdbx_seq_one_letter_code
_entity_poly.pdbx_strand_id
1 'polypeptide(L)' 'KVDYPLHLWREKEIKTVANVSRRDIREFLDLAAEIPIQPEVQEFALEEANQALRELKERKIRGAKVLRVG' A
#
# COMPACT_ATOMS: atom_id res chain seq x y z
N LYS A 1 0.22 3.19 30.63
CA LYS A 1 0.30 2.53 29.31
C LYS A 1 1.44 1.51 29.41
N VAL A 2 1.23 0.25 29.04
CA VAL A 2 2.29 -0.77 29.09
C VAL A 2 3.24 -0.53 27.91
N ASP A 3 4.52 -0.34 28.21
CA ASP A 3 5.58 -0.34 27.22
C ASP A 3 6.05 -1.78 27.03
N TYR A 4 5.67 -2.38 25.89
CA TYR A 4 5.85 -3.81 25.64
C TYR A 4 7.33 -4.22 25.64
N PRO A 5 8.24 -3.56 24.89
CA PRO A 5 9.67 -3.87 24.93
C PRO A 5 10.29 -3.76 26.33
N LEU A 6 9.92 -2.74 27.11
CA LEU A 6 10.50 -2.50 28.44
C LEU A 6 9.91 -3.44 29.51
N HIS A 7 8.63 -3.78 29.41
CA HIS A 7 7.93 -4.50 30.47
C HIS A 7 7.75 -6.00 30.21
N LEU A 8 8.01 -6.49 28.98
CA LEU A 8 7.84 -7.90 28.58
C LEU A 8 9.11 -8.48 27.96
N TRP A 9 10.28 -8.23 28.58
CA TRP A 9 11.53 -8.95 28.31
C TRP A 9 11.96 -9.02 26.82
N ARG A 10 11.57 -8.01 26.01
CA ARG A 10 11.82 -7.97 24.56
C ARG A 10 11.29 -9.20 23.79
N GLU A 11 10.23 -9.84 24.28
CA GLU A 11 9.58 -10.95 23.57
C GLU A 11 9.02 -10.51 22.20
N LYS A 12 8.89 -11.47 21.27
CA LYS A 12 8.33 -11.22 19.93
C LYS A 12 6.83 -10.96 20.03
N GLU A 13 6.33 -10.00 19.26
CA GLU A 13 4.91 -9.62 19.24
C GLU A 13 4.34 -9.72 17.81
N ILE A 14 3.09 -10.18 17.70
CA ILE A 14 2.32 -10.15 16.44
C ILE A 14 1.33 -8.98 16.51
N LYS A 15 1.40 -8.07 15.54
CA LYS A 15 0.49 -6.92 15.43
C LYS A 15 -0.32 -6.99 14.15
N THR A 16 -1.57 -6.54 14.23
CA THR A 16 -2.40 -6.25 13.07
C THR A 16 -2.57 -4.74 12.98
N VAL A 17 -2.54 -4.21 11.77
CA VAL A 17 -2.86 -2.81 11.50
C VAL A 17 -4.09 -2.81 10.63
N ALA A 18 -5.19 -2.32 11.19
CA ALA A 18 -6.41 -2.03 10.48
C ALA A 18 -6.78 -0.59 10.85
N ASN A 19 -7.18 0.19 9.85
CA ASN A 19 -7.44 1.63 9.89
C ASN A 19 -6.18 2.48 9.65
N VAL A 20 -6.11 3.05 8.45
CA VAL A 20 -5.17 4.12 8.10
C VAL A 20 -5.97 5.41 8.05
N SER A 21 -5.52 6.46 8.74
CA SER A 21 -6.16 7.76 8.68
C SER A 21 -5.64 8.57 7.49
N ARG A 22 -6.38 9.60 7.09
CA ARG A 22 -5.90 10.57 6.08
C ARG A 22 -4.61 11.26 6.51
N ARG A 23 -4.40 11.44 7.81
CA ARG A 23 -3.19 12.04 8.36
C ARG A 23 -2.00 11.10 8.18
N ASP A 24 -2.15 9.83 8.53
CA ASP A 24 -1.10 8.82 8.40
C ASP A 24 -0.63 8.71 6.93
N ILE A 25 -1.56 8.73 5.98
CA ILE A 25 -1.24 8.69 4.55
C ILE A 25 -0.46 9.93 4.10
N ARG A 26 -0.83 11.12 4.57
CA ARG A 26 -0.12 12.35 4.19
C ARG A 26 1.33 12.33 4.68
N GLU A 27 1.51 12.04 5.97
CA GLU A 27 2.85 11.96 6.58
C GLU A 27 3.70 10.87 5.90
N PHE A 28 3.10 9.74 5.52
CA PHE A 28 3.78 8.69 4.78
C PHE A 28 4.18 9.09 3.36
N LEU A 29 3.31 9.77 2.62
CA LEU A 29 3.60 10.19 1.23
C LEU A 29 4.73 11.23 1.17
N ASP A 30 4.77 12.16 2.13
CA ASP A 30 5.87 13.13 2.24
C ASP A 30 7.21 12.41 2.43
N LEU A 31 7.27 11.44 3.34
CA LEU A 31 8.46 10.62 3.55
C LEU A 31 8.81 9.74 2.33
N ALA A 32 7.81 9.16 1.67
CA ALA A 32 8.02 8.30 0.50
C ALA A 32 8.65 9.05 -0.68
N ALA A 33 8.35 10.35 -0.82
CA ALA A 33 8.96 11.23 -1.81
C ALA A 33 10.44 11.51 -1.52
N GLU A 34 10.86 11.55 -0.24
CA GLU A 34 12.26 11.72 0.16
C GLU A 34 13.13 10.47 -0.08
N ILE A 35 12.53 9.27 -0.06
CA ILE A 35 13.19 7.95 -0.22
C ILE A 35 13.25 7.48 -1.70
N PRO A 36 12.94 8.37 -2.65
CA PRO A 36 12.33 8.10 -3.97
C PRO A 36 11.81 6.67 -4.23
N ILE A 37 10.67 6.29 -3.63
CA ILE A 37 10.03 5.00 -3.94
C ILE A 37 9.47 5.02 -5.37
N GLN A 38 9.91 4.08 -6.23
CA GLN A 38 9.38 3.90 -7.58
C GLN A 38 8.54 2.62 -7.68
N PRO A 39 7.20 2.71 -7.55
CA PRO A 39 6.34 1.54 -7.69
C PRO A 39 6.31 1.07 -9.16
N GLU A 40 6.33 -0.24 -9.36
CA GLU A 40 6.00 -0.81 -10.66
C GLU A 40 4.50 -0.64 -10.93
N VAL A 41 4.17 -0.05 -12.07
CA VAL A 41 2.78 0.19 -12.48
C VAL A 41 2.54 -0.25 -13.91
N GLN A 42 1.33 -0.73 -14.18
CA GLN A 42 0.82 -0.96 -15.52
C GLN A 42 -0.39 -0.06 -15.72
N GLU A 43 -0.30 0.85 -16.68
CA GLU A 43 -1.36 1.79 -17.00
C GLU A 43 -2.38 1.17 -17.98
N PHE A 44 -3.65 1.53 -17.82
CA PHE A 44 -4.76 1.16 -18.69
C PHE A 44 -5.60 2.40 -18.98
N ALA A 45 -6.18 2.49 -20.18
CA ALA A 45 -7.23 3.48 -20.44
C ALA A 45 -8.47 3.16 -19.57
N LEU A 46 -9.31 4.17 -19.32
CA LEU A 46 -10.50 3.99 -18.49
C LEU A 46 -11.46 2.96 -19.09
N GLU A 47 -11.58 2.93 -20.42
CA GLU A 47 -12.41 1.99 -21.18
C GLU A 47 -11.95 0.52 -21.00
N GLU A 48 -10.68 0.33 -20.66
CA GLU A 48 -10.06 -0.98 -20.43
C GLU A 48 -10.21 -1.45 -18.98
N ALA A 49 -10.93 -0.73 -18.11
CA ALA A 49 -11.07 -1.08 -16.69
C ALA A 49 -11.52 -2.52 -16.45
N ASN A 50 -12.45 -3.03 -17.28
CA ASN A 50 -12.90 -4.42 -17.19
C ASN A 50 -11.79 -5.44 -17.48
N GLN A 51 -10.85 -5.10 -18.37
CA GLN A 51 -9.69 -5.93 -18.65
C GLN A 51 -8.73 -5.93 -17.45
N ALA A 52 -8.41 -4.76 -16.90
CA ALA A 52 -7.55 -4.63 -15.73
C ALA A 52 -8.10 -5.42 -14.53
N LEU A 53 -9.42 -5.38 -14.29
CA LEU A 53 -10.09 -6.14 -13.23
C LEU A 53 -10.05 -7.66 -13.46
N ARG A 54 -10.25 -8.13 -14.70
CA ARG A 54 -10.14 -9.55 -15.03
C ARG A 54 -8.72 -10.07 -14.79
N GLU A 55 -7.71 -9.33 -15.25
CA GLU A 55 -6.31 -9.69 -15.03
C GLU A 55 -5.95 -9.72 -13.55
N LEU A 56 -6.43 -8.75 -12.76
CA LEU A 56 -6.27 -8.76 -11.30
C LEU A 56 -6.89 -10.01 -10.66
N LYS A 57 -8.12 -10.38 -11.06
CA LYS A 57 -8.80 -11.59 -10.57
C LYS A 57 -8.04 -12.88 -10.91
N GLU A 58 -7.45 -12.93 -12.10
CA GLU A 58 -6.62 -14.04 -12.58
C GLU A 58 -5.20 -14.02 -12.01
N ARG A 59 -4.88 -13.10 -11.08
CA ARG A 59 -3.54 -12.90 -10.50
C ARG A 59 -2.46 -12.56 -11.55
N LYS A 60 -2.85 -12.04 -12.71
CA LYS A 60 -1.97 -11.51 -13.76
C LYS A 60 -1.57 -10.07 -13.43
N ILE A 61 -0.88 -9.90 -12.30
CA ILE A 61 -0.47 -8.59 -11.80
C ILE A 61 0.99 -8.59 -11.40
N ARG A 62 1.68 -7.52 -11.80
CA ARG A 62 3.01 -7.13 -11.34
C ARG A 62 2.90 -5.66 -10.90
N GLY A 63 3.18 -5.38 -9.63
CA GLY A 63 2.97 -4.06 -9.05
C GLY A 63 1.48 -3.67 -8.99
N ALA A 64 1.16 -2.45 -9.38
CA ALA A 64 -0.22 -1.94 -9.41
C ALA A 64 -0.75 -1.79 -10.85
N LYS A 65 -2.05 -2.00 -11.06
CA LYS A 65 -2.74 -1.61 -12.30
C LYS A 65 -3.42 -0.26 -12.07
N VAL A 66 -3.14 0.72 -12.92
CA VAL A 66 -3.58 2.12 -12.75
C VAL A 66 -4.46 2.51 -13.94
N LEU A 67 -5.64 3.05 -13.65
CA LEU A 67 -6.51 3.61 -14.69
C LEU A 67 -6.13 5.07 -14.93
N ARG A 68 -5.86 5.42 -16.19
CA ARG A 68 -5.71 6.81 -16.60
C ARG A 68 -7.10 7.40 -16.80
N VAL A 69 -7.41 8.45 -16.05
CA VAL A 69 -8.68 9.19 -16.15
C VAL A 69 -8.37 10.50 -16.88
N GLY A 70 -8.74 10.60 -18.15
CA GLY A 70 -8.42 11.75 -19.01
C GLY A 70 -9.03 11.61 -20.40
#